data_AF-A0A5U6KRP1-F1
#
_entry.id   AF-A0A5U6KRP1-F1
#
_cell.length_a   1.000
_cell.length_b   1.000
_cell.length_c   1.000
_cell.angle_alpha   90.00
_cell.angle_beta   90.00
_cell.angle_gamma   90.00
#
_symmetry.space_group_name_H-M   'P 1'
#
loop_
_entity.id
_entity.type
_entity.pdbx_description
1 polymer ?
#
loop_
_entity_poly.entity_id
_entity_poly.type
_entity_poly.pdbx_seq_one_letter_code
_entity_poly.pdbx_strand_id
1 'polypeptide(L)'
;MKISDGNWLIQPGLNLIHPVQVFDVEQHGNEMVIYAAPRDVRERTWQLDTPLFTLRFFSPQEGVIGVRMEHFQGALDNGPHYPLNVLQDINVEMQNNAEFAELKSGSLSVRVTKGELWSLDFLRNGVRITGSQLKNNGYVQDTNSGRNYMFERLDLGVGETVYGLGERFTALVRNGQTVETWNRDGGTSTEQSYKNIPFYITNRGYGVLVNHPQCVSFEIGSEKVSKVQFSVESEYLEYFVIDGPTPKDVLNRYTQFTGRPALPPAWSFGLWLTTSFTTNYDEATVNSFIDGMAERNLPLHVFHFDCFWMKAFQWCDFEWDPVTFPDPKGMIRRLKAKGLKVCVWINPYIGQKSPVFQELKEKGYLLKRPDGSLWQWDKWQPGLAIYDFTNPQACEWYAD
;
A
#
# COMPACT_ATOMS: atom_id res chain seq x y z
N MET A 1 0.73 -15.99 -1.30
CA MET A 1 0.27 -16.91 -2.38
C MET A 1 1.31 -17.98 -2.51
N LYS A 2 0.96 -19.25 -2.30
CA LYS A 2 1.93 -20.34 -2.41
C LYS A 2 2.21 -20.63 -3.88
N ILE A 3 3.49 -20.60 -4.27
CA ILE A 3 3.93 -20.88 -5.64
C ILE A 3 4.64 -22.25 -5.72
N SER A 4 5.59 -22.47 -4.81
CA SER A 4 6.27 -23.76 -4.68
C SER A 4 5.50 -24.74 -3.80
N ASP A 5 5.75 -26.02 -4.04
CA ASP A 5 5.39 -27.12 -3.15
C ASP A 5 6.68 -27.74 -2.59
N GLY A 6 7.09 -27.21 -1.43
CA GLY A 6 8.40 -27.47 -0.86
C GLY A 6 9.54 -26.98 -1.74
N ASN A 7 10.68 -27.66 -1.69
CA ASN A 7 11.85 -27.32 -2.51
C ASN A 7 11.77 -27.86 -3.94
N TRP A 8 11.11 -29.01 -4.11
CA TRP A 8 11.27 -29.88 -5.28
C TRP A 8 10.15 -29.73 -6.30
N LEU A 9 8.98 -29.26 -5.89
CA LEU A 9 7.78 -29.22 -6.71
C LEU A 9 7.21 -27.80 -6.80
N ILE A 10 6.27 -27.66 -7.73
CA ILE A 10 5.46 -26.47 -7.96
C ILE A 10 4.03 -26.84 -7.56
N GLN A 11 3.26 -25.87 -7.05
CA GLN A 11 1.85 -26.12 -6.73
C GLN A 11 1.08 -26.64 -7.97
N PRO A 12 0.16 -27.61 -7.81
CA PRO A 12 -0.58 -28.17 -8.94
C PRO A 12 -1.30 -27.10 -9.78
N GLY A 13 -1.17 -27.19 -11.10
CA GLY A 13 -1.81 -26.27 -12.05
C GLY A 13 -1.10 -24.92 -12.22
N LEU A 14 0.05 -24.69 -11.60
CA LEU A 14 0.87 -23.51 -11.88
C LEU A 14 1.94 -23.81 -12.91
N ASN A 15 1.95 -23.04 -14.00
CA ASN A 15 3.03 -23.01 -14.97
C ASN A 15 3.92 -21.80 -14.71
N LEU A 16 5.22 -22.02 -14.55
CA LEU A 16 6.18 -20.96 -14.25
C LEU A 16 7.13 -20.74 -15.41
N ILE A 17 7.35 -19.48 -15.75
CA ILE A 17 8.45 -19.03 -16.60
C ILE A 17 9.26 -17.97 -15.84
N HIS A 18 10.58 -17.96 -16.05
CA HIS A 18 11.53 -17.15 -15.28
C HIS A 18 12.50 -16.45 -16.22
N PRO A 19 13.00 -15.24 -15.92
CA PRO A 19 14.18 -14.72 -16.62
C PRO A 19 15.41 -15.56 -16.22
N VAL A 20 16.05 -16.24 -17.18
CA VAL A 20 17.20 -17.12 -16.92
C VAL A 20 18.46 -16.76 -17.70
N GLN A 21 18.35 -15.95 -18.76
CA GLN A 21 19.50 -15.56 -19.57
C GLN A 21 19.27 -14.16 -20.15
N VAL A 22 20.25 -13.28 -19.98
CA VAL A 22 20.29 -11.98 -20.67
C VAL A 22 20.45 -12.23 -22.17
N PHE A 23 19.46 -11.82 -22.96
CA PHE A 23 19.52 -11.82 -24.41
C PHE A 23 20.14 -10.53 -24.93
N ASP A 24 19.67 -9.39 -24.43
CA ASP A 24 20.17 -8.07 -24.83
C ASP A 24 20.03 -7.04 -23.70
N VAL A 25 20.83 -5.98 -23.79
CA VAL A 25 20.88 -4.87 -22.83
C VAL A 25 20.91 -3.55 -23.59
N GLU A 26 19.89 -2.74 -23.38
CA GLU A 26 19.74 -1.42 -23.98
C GLU A 26 19.78 -0.32 -22.92
N GLN A 27 20.23 0.86 -23.32
CA GLN A 27 20.16 2.07 -22.52
C GLN A 27 19.18 3.04 -23.16
N HIS A 28 18.13 3.41 -22.43
CA HIS A 28 17.10 4.36 -22.86
C HIS A 28 17.18 5.61 -21.97
N GLY A 29 17.94 6.61 -22.40
CA GLY A 29 18.19 7.80 -21.56
C GLY A 29 18.89 7.44 -20.25
N ASN A 30 18.21 7.66 -19.13
CA ASN A 30 18.68 7.36 -17.76
C ASN A 30 18.20 5.99 -17.24
N GLU A 31 17.80 5.10 -18.14
CA GLU A 31 17.20 3.81 -17.80
C GLU A 31 17.94 2.68 -18.49
N MET A 32 18.04 1.56 -17.79
CA MET A 32 18.64 0.34 -18.33
C MET A 32 17.54 -0.67 -18.58
N VAL A 33 17.45 -1.17 -19.81
CA VAL A 33 16.49 -2.18 -20.23
C VAL A 33 17.23 -3.49 -20.50
N ILE A 34 16.75 -4.58 -19.95
CA ILE A 34 17.30 -5.92 -20.14
C ILE A 34 16.21 -6.82 -20.66
N TYR A 35 16.48 -7.44 -21.81
CA TYR A 35 15.64 -8.50 -22.36
C TYR A 35 16.16 -9.84 -21.86
N ALA A 36 15.34 -10.57 -21.11
CA ALA A 36 15.74 -11.82 -20.49
C ALA A 36 14.87 -12.99 -20.95
N ALA A 37 15.51 -13.99 -21.55
CA ALA A 37 14.86 -15.19 -22.04
C ALA A 37 14.63 -16.21 -20.91
N PRO A 38 13.60 -17.09 -21.03
CA PRO A 38 13.32 -18.14 -20.07
C PRO A 38 14.05 -19.46 -20.33
N ARG A 39 14.92 -19.48 -21.33
CA ARG A 39 15.79 -20.61 -21.70
C ARG A 39 17.06 -20.08 -22.35
N ASP A 40 17.97 -20.99 -22.72
CA ASP A 40 19.13 -20.64 -23.52
C ASP A 40 18.71 -20.27 -24.96
N VAL A 41 19.06 -19.06 -25.39
CA VAL A 41 18.73 -18.47 -26.69
C VAL A 41 19.98 -17.97 -27.43
N ARG A 42 21.17 -18.45 -27.05
CA ARG A 42 22.44 -18.10 -27.73
C ARG A 42 22.45 -18.47 -29.21
N GLU A 43 21.80 -19.58 -29.56
CA GLU A 43 21.67 -20.01 -30.96
C GLU A 43 20.41 -19.43 -31.60
N ARG A 44 20.52 -18.97 -32.85
CA ARG A 44 19.39 -18.39 -33.61
C ARG A 44 18.16 -19.30 -33.70
N THR A 45 18.35 -20.61 -33.68
CA THR A 45 17.24 -21.57 -33.73
C THR A 45 16.33 -21.50 -32.49
N TRP A 46 16.82 -20.98 -31.37
CA TRP A 46 16.06 -20.86 -30.11
C TRP A 46 15.47 -19.46 -29.89
N GLN A 47 15.76 -18.50 -30.76
CA GLN A 47 15.35 -17.09 -30.68
C GLN A 47 13.91 -16.83 -31.20
N LEU A 48 13.09 -17.87 -31.27
CA LEU A 48 11.68 -17.85 -31.68
C LEU A 48 10.88 -18.87 -30.87
N ASP A 49 9.54 -18.78 -30.90
CA ASP A 49 8.62 -19.64 -30.11
C ASP A 49 9.03 -19.72 -28.63
N THR A 50 9.33 -18.57 -28.03
CA THR A 50 9.65 -18.45 -26.61
C THR A 50 9.11 -17.14 -26.05
N PRO A 51 8.64 -17.12 -24.79
CA PRO A 51 8.39 -15.88 -24.07
C PRO A 51 9.70 -15.09 -23.89
N LEU A 52 9.57 -13.79 -23.59
CA LEU A 52 10.69 -12.91 -23.29
C LEU A 52 10.26 -11.91 -22.21
N PHE A 53 11.06 -11.78 -21.15
CA PHE A 53 10.83 -10.75 -20.12
C PHE A 53 11.50 -9.45 -20.54
N THR A 54 10.83 -8.34 -20.28
CA THR A 54 11.43 -7.00 -20.36
C THR A 54 11.62 -6.48 -18.95
N LEU A 55 12.88 -6.27 -18.54
CA LEU A 55 13.24 -5.71 -17.24
C LEU A 55 13.74 -4.29 -17.45
N ARG A 56 13.05 -3.32 -16.88
CA ARG A 56 13.43 -1.92 -16.87
C ARG A 56 13.90 -1.51 -15.49
N PHE A 57 15.11 -0.98 -15.42
CA PHE A 57 15.73 -0.42 -14.22
C PHE A 57 15.82 1.09 -14.37
N PHE A 58 15.34 1.82 -13.37
CA PHE A 58 15.27 3.28 -13.37
C PHE A 58 15.40 3.82 -11.94
N SER A 59 15.57 5.14 -11.78
CA SER A 59 15.70 5.75 -10.45
C SER A 59 14.80 6.98 -10.31
N PRO A 60 13.72 6.91 -9.49
CA PRO A 60 12.81 8.04 -9.29
C PRO A 60 13.33 9.07 -8.28
N GLN A 61 14.30 8.70 -7.45
CA GLN A 61 14.94 9.50 -6.41
C GLN A 61 16.37 8.97 -6.20
N GLU A 62 17.29 9.79 -5.69
CA GLU A 62 18.63 9.31 -5.30
C GLU A 62 18.52 8.12 -4.31
N GLY A 63 19.32 7.08 -4.55
CA GLY A 63 19.35 5.90 -3.67
C GLY A 63 18.05 5.08 -3.70
N VAL A 64 17.21 5.28 -4.71
CA VAL A 64 16.01 4.47 -4.96
C VAL A 64 16.11 3.88 -6.37
N ILE A 65 16.09 2.56 -6.47
CA ILE A 65 16.09 1.85 -7.76
C ILE A 65 14.74 1.18 -7.96
N GLY A 66 14.04 1.61 -9.00
CA GLY A 66 12.86 0.95 -9.53
C GLY A 66 13.26 -0.21 -10.44
N VAL A 67 12.57 -1.33 -10.26
CA VAL A 67 12.63 -2.51 -11.11
C VAL A 67 11.22 -2.77 -11.60
N ARG A 68 11.02 -2.69 -12.91
CA ARG A 68 9.79 -3.10 -13.58
C ARG A 68 10.09 -4.31 -14.45
N MET A 69 9.48 -5.44 -14.14
CA MET A 69 9.58 -6.68 -14.90
C MET A 69 8.24 -6.95 -15.56
N GLU A 70 8.22 -7.12 -16.87
CA GLU A 70 7.00 -7.20 -17.68
C GLU A 70 7.00 -8.46 -18.56
N HIS A 71 5.80 -9.01 -18.74
CA HIS A 71 5.50 -10.05 -19.71
C HIS A 71 4.77 -9.43 -20.92
N PHE A 72 3.44 -9.26 -20.88
CA PHE A 72 2.70 -8.60 -21.96
C PHE A 72 2.43 -7.11 -21.68
N GLN A 73 2.79 -6.24 -22.62
CA GLN A 73 2.53 -4.79 -22.55
C GLN A 73 1.18 -4.37 -23.16
N GLY A 74 0.40 -5.31 -23.70
CA GLY A 74 -0.91 -5.05 -24.31
C GLY A 74 -2.10 -5.07 -23.34
N ALA A 75 -1.86 -5.33 -22.05
CA ALA A 75 -2.91 -5.33 -21.03
C ALA A 75 -3.42 -3.91 -20.73
N LEU A 76 -4.66 -3.82 -20.26
CA LEU A 76 -5.18 -2.56 -19.72
C LEU A 76 -4.49 -2.26 -18.38
N ASP A 77 -3.92 -1.08 -18.24
CA ASP A 77 -3.32 -0.57 -16.99
C ASP A 77 -4.08 0.68 -16.55
N ASN A 78 -5.32 0.46 -16.11
CA ASN A 78 -6.15 1.53 -15.57
C ASN A 78 -5.67 1.89 -14.16
N GLY A 79 -5.72 3.17 -13.81
CA GLY A 79 -5.46 3.63 -12.44
C GLY A 79 -6.54 3.22 -11.42
N PRO A 80 -6.44 3.71 -10.18
CA PRO A 80 -5.45 4.67 -9.69
C PRO A 80 -4.08 4.04 -9.48
N HIS A 81 -3.03 4.87 -9.56
CA HIS A 81 -1.66 4.51 -9.18
C HIS A 81 -1.29 5.21 -7.87
N TYR A 82 -0.24 4.74 -7.18
CA TYR A 82 0.24 5.43 -5.98
C TYR A 82 0.73 6.86 -6.32
N PRO A 83 0.53 7.85 -5.43
CA PRO A 83 0.95 9.24 -5.63
C PRO A 83 2.47 9.38 -5.39
N LEU A 84 3.27 8.86 -6.31
CA LEU A 84 4.72 8.83 -6.20
C LEU A 84 5.36 10.14 -6.70
N ASN A 85 6.30 10.68 -5.93
CA ASN A 85 7.13 11.81 -6.32
C ASN A 85 8.30 11.31 -7.19
N VAL A 86 8.11 11.26 -8.50
CA VAL A 86 9.13 10.78 -9.45
C VAL A 86 9.90 11.97 -10.03
N LEU A 87 11.22 12.01 -9.81
CA LEU A 87 12.11 12.97 -10.47
C LEU A 87 12.56 12.41 -11.82
N GLN A 88 12.60 13.28 -12.83
CA GLN A 88 13.05 12.91 -14.19
C GLN A 88 14.58 13.00 -14.35
N ASP A 89 15.20 13.94 -13.64
CA ASP A 89 16.63 14.27 -13.81
C ASP A 89 17.51 13.70 -12.67
N ILE A 90 17.37 12.41 -12.37
CA ILE A 90 18.27 11.73 -11.42
C ILE A 90 19.57 11.34 -12.12
N ASN A 91 20.70 11.72 -11.52
CA ASN A 91 22.00 11.27 -11.98
C ASN A 91 22.15 9.76 -11.68
N VAL A 92 22.30 8.97 -12.73
CA VAL A 92 22.54 7.53 -12.65
C VAL A 92 23.84 7.20 -13.39
N GLU A 93 24.56 6.21 -12.88
CA GLU A 93 25.71 5.62 -13.55
C GLU A 93 25.29 4.28 -14.14
N MET A 94 25.65 4.03 -15.41
CA MET A 94 25.38 2.77 -16.08
C MET A 94 26.65 2.12 -16.58
N GLN A 95 26.77 0.82 -16.38
CA GLN A 95 27.87 0.01 -16.88
C GLN A 95 27.32 -1.21 -17.60
N ASN A 96 27.77 -1.43 -18.83
CA ASN A 96 27.37 -2.58 -19.64
C ASN A 96 28.64 -3.21 -20.23
N ASN A 97 29.04 -4.37 -19.71
CA ASN A 97 30.24 -5.08 -20.18
C ASN A 97 29.91 -6.55 -20.50
N ALA A 98 30.93 -7.38 -20.72
CA ALA A 98 30.73 -8.79 -21.07
C ALA A 98 30.15 -9.64 -19.93
N GLU A 99 30.40 -9.28 -18.68
CA GLU A 99 30.04 -10.05 -17.49
C GLU A 99 28.72 -9.60 -16.87
N PHE A 100 28.41 -8.30 -16.91
CA PHE A 100 27.22 -7.76 -16.27
C PHE A 100 26.69 -6.48 -16.94
N ALA A 101 25.45 -6.16 -16.56
CA ALA A 101 24.84 -4.85 -16.76
C ALA A 101 24.43 -4.29 -15.39
N GLU A 102 24.79 -3.04 -15.10
CA GLU A 102 24.59 -2.40 -13.80
C GLU A 102 24.07 -0.98 -13.96
N LEU A 103 23.04 -0.62 -13.18
CA LEU A 103 22.55 0.74 -13.02
C LEU A 103 22.68 1.14 -11.56
N LYS A 104 23.21 2.34 -11.31
CA LYS A 104 23.53 2.86 -9.98
C LYS A 104 22.95 4.24 -9.76
N SER A 105 22.34 4.45 -8.60
CA SER A 105 21.82 5.73 -8.11
C SER A 105 22.32 5.94 -6.68
N GLY A 106 23.18 6.95 -6.48
CA GLY A 106 23.85 7.15 -5.20
C GLY A 106 24.76 5.98 -4.83
N SER A 107 24.62 5.45 -3.61
CA SER A 107 25.34 4.25 -3.15
C SER A 107 24.72 2.92 -3.60
N LEU A 108 23.47 2.94 -4.06
CA LEU A 108 22.71 1.76 -4.43
C LEU A 108 22.88 1.46 -5.92
N SER A 109 23.13 0.20 -6.25
CA SER A 109 23.08 -0.29 -7.63
C SER A 109 22.29 -1.59 -7.75
N VAL A 110 21.78 -1.83 -8.95
CA VAL A 110 21.21 -3.10 -9.38
C VAL A 110 22.10 -3.65 -10.49
N ARG A 111 22.56 -4.89 -10.32
CA ARG A 111 23.44 -5.57 -11.27
C ARG A 111 22.83 -6.88 -11.72
N VAL A 112 22.78 -7.08 -13.04
CA VAL A 112 22.36 -8.33 -13.67
C VAL A 112 23.56 -9.02 -14.30
N THR A 113 23.84 -10.24 -13.85
CA THR A 113 24.92 -11.08 -14.39
C THR A 113 24.51 -11.68 -15.72
N LYS A 114 25.38 -11.55 -16.73
CA LYS A 114 25.20 -12.10 -18.08
C LYS A 114 25.71 -13.55 -18.17
N GLY A 115 25.40 -14.20 -19.28
CA GLY A 115 25.86 -15.56 -19.57
C GLY A 115 24.97 -16.63 -18.93
N GLU A 116 25.59 -17.70 -18.43
CA GLU A 116 24.87 -18.91 -17.97
C GLU A 116 24.35 -18.81 -16.53
N LEU A 117 24.90 -17.90 -15.72
CA LEU A 117 24.61 -17.77 -14.30
C LEU A 117 23.85 -16.48 -14.01
N TRP A 118 22.57 -16.45 -14.40
CA TRP A 118 21.68 -15.33 -14.09
C TRP A 118 21.66 -15.03 -12.58
N SER A 119 21.87 -13.76 -12.26
CA SER A 119 21.69 -13.19 -10.94
C SER A 119 21.23 -11.75 -11.08
N LEU A 120 20.33 -11.30 -10.21
CA LEU A 120 19.96 -9.91 -10.03
C LEU A 120 20.34 -9.50 -8.61
N ASP A 121 21.34 -8.65 -8.47
CA ASP A 121 21.91 -8.28 -7.17
C ASP A 121 21.72 -6.79 -6.89
N PHE A 122 21.23 -6.47 -5.69
CA PHE A 122 21.23 -5.11 -5.18
C PHE A 122 22.46 -4.90 -4.31
N LEU A 123 23.25 -3.89 -4.64
CA LEU A 123 24.55 -3.62 -4.03
C LEU A 123 24.54 -2.24 -3.38
N ARG A 124 25.08 -2.13 -2.17
CA ARG A 124 25.43 -0.86 -1.54
C ARG A 124 26.94 -0.72 -1.55
N ASN A 125 27.46 0.26 -2.28
CA ASN A 125 28.91 0.45 -2.47
C ASN A 125 29.61 -0.86 -2.92
N GLY A 126 28.99 -1.59 -3.85
CA GLY A 126 29.50 -2.87 -4.35
C GLY A 126 29.29 -4.08 -3.43
N VAL A 127 28.79 -3.89 -2.21
CA VAL A 127 28.47 -4.99 -1.28
C VAL A 127 27.02 -5.39 -1.43
N ARG A 128 26.76 -6.68 -1.70
CA ARG A 128 25.40 -7.20 -1.83
C ARG A 128 24.58 -7.04 -0.54
N ILE A 129 23.43 -6.38 -0.65
CA ILE A 129 22.48 -6.21 0.45
C ILE A 129 21.27 -7.13 0.33
N THR A 130 20.83 -7.44 -0.89
CA THR A 130 19.80 -8.43 -1.21
C THR A 130 19.84 -8.71 -2.72
N GLY A 131 18.92 -9.52 -3.25
CA GLY A 131 18.84 -9.81 -4.68
C GLY A 131 17.88 -10.95 -4.98
N SER A 132 17.70 -11.21 -6.27
CA SER A 132 16.93 -12.33 -6.80
C SER A 132 17.86 -13.33 -7.46
N GLN A 133 17.85 -14.55 -6.94
CA GLN A 133 18.57 -15.68 -7.52
C GLN A 133 17.76 -16.26 -8.70
N LEU A 134 18.43 -16.96 -9.61
CA LEU A 134 17.80 -17.72 -10.70
C LEU A 134 16.50 -18.44 -10.26
N LYS A 135 15.42 -18.28 -11.04
CA LYS A 135 14.07 -18.85 -10.82
C LYS A 135 13.31 -18.36 -9.57
N ASN A 136 13.73 -17.24 -8.96
CA ASN A 136 13.01 -16.65 -7.84
C ASN A 136 12.14 -15.44 -8.21
N ASN A 137 12.03 -15.13 -9.49
CA ASN A 137 11.08 -14.20 -10.06
C ASN A 137 10.54 -14.73 -11.39
N GLY A 138 9.52 -14.06 -11.89
CA GLY A 138 8.96 -14.31 -13.21
C GLY A 138 7.44 -14.30 -13.18
N TYR A 139 6.86 -15.13 -14.03
CA TYR A 139 5.43 -15.14 -14.33
C TYR A 139 4.83 -16.51 -13.99
N VAL A 140 3.62 -16.46 -13.43
CA VAL A 140 2.84 -17.62 -13.00
C VAL A 140 1.54 -17.62 -13.78
N GLN A 141 1.31 -18.65 -14.57
CA GLN A 141 0.00 -18.94 -15.13
C GLN A 141 -0.68 -19.98 -14.25
N ASP A 142 -1.79 -19.60 -13.60
CA ASP A 142 -2.60 -20.50 -12.78
C ASP A 142 -3.75 -21.07 -13.62
N THR A 143 -3.59 -22.31 -14.08
CA THR A 143 -4.60 -22.97 -14.91
C THR A 143 -5.86 -23.36 -14.13
N ASN A 144 -5.81 -23.36 -12.80
CA ASN A 144 -6.97 -23.68 -11.97
C ASN A 144 -7.97 -22.53 -11.93
N SER A 145 -7.48 -21.30 -11.82
CA SER A 145 -8.30 -20.09 -11.72
C SER A 145 -8.42 -19.32 -13.03
N GLY A 146 -7.55 -19.60 -14.01
CA GLY A 146 -7.45 -18.82 -15.26
C GLY A 146 -6.80 -17.45 -15.06
N ARG A 147 -6.13 -17.22 -13.92
CA ARG A 147 -5.46 -15.96 -13.57
C ARG A 147 -3.95 -16.06 -13.80
N ASN A 148 -3.33 -14.91 -13.97
CA ASN A 148 -1.89 -14.80 -14.17
C ASN A 148 -1.28 -13.85 -13.15
N TYR A 149 -0.06 -14.13 -12.72
CA TYR A 149 0.62 -13.36 -11.69
C TYR A 149 2.08 -13.11 -12.05
N MET A 150 2.61 -11.98 -11.58
CA MET A 150 4.04 -11.74 -11.52
C MET A 150 4.52 -11.88 -10.09
N PHE A 151 5.74 -12.38 -9.89
CA PHE A 151 6.32 -12.55 -8.55
C PHE A 151 7.82 -12.27 -8.52
N GLU A 152 8.30 -11.95 -7.32
CA GLU A 152 9.71 -11.78 -6.98
C GLU A 152 9.97 -12.36 -5.58
N ARG A 153 11.20 -12.82 -5.32
CA ARG A 153 11.66 -13.21 -3.99
C ARG A 153 13.04 -12.62 -3.73
N LEU A 154 13.08 -11.63 -2.85
CA LEU A 154 14.32 -10.96 -2.45
C LEU A 154 14.93 -11.67 -1.24
N ASP A 155 16.23 -11.95 -1.32
CA ASP A 155 16.98 -12.66 -0.28
C ASP A 155 16.98 -11.97 1.07
N LEU A 156 16.94 -12.79 2.14
CA LEU A 156 17.22 -12.41 3.52
C LEU A 156 18.50 -13.11 3.97
N GLY A 157 19.48 -12.34 4.45
CA GLY A 157 20.70 -12.87 5.05
C GLY A 157 20.47 -13.54 6.40
N VAL A 158 21.52 -14.19 6.92
CA VAL A 158 21.48 -14.75 8.29
C VAL A 158 21.20 -13.64 9.31
N GLY A 159 20.21 -13.87 10.17
CA GLY A 159 19.78 -12.91 11.20
C GLY A 159 19.08 -11.67 10.64
N GLU A 160 18.71 -11.67 9.35
CA GLU A 160 17.96 -10.56 8.76
C GLU A 160 16.47 -10.63 9.14
N THR A 161 15.94 -9.51 9.63
CA THR A 161 14.57 -9.40 10.12
C THR A 161 13.82 -8.32 9.36
N VAL A 162 12.54 -8.59 9.08
CA VAL A 162 11.64 -7.75 8.27
C VAL A 162 10.61 -7.06 9.16
N TYR A 163 10.29 -5.80 8.85
CA TYR A 163 9.33 -4.95 9.56
C TYR A 163 8.45 -4.18 8.56
N GLY A 164 7.36 -3.57 9.06
CA GLY A 164 6.45 -2.74 8.26
C GLY A 164 5.22 -3.51 7.78
N LEU A 165 4.88 -3.34 6.50
CA LEU A 165 3.66 -3.84 5.85
C LEU A 165 2.35 -3.24 6.39
N GLY A 166 2.42 -1.98 6.81
CA GLY A 166 1.30 -1.23 7.38
C GLY A 166 1.16 -1.36 8.91
N GLU A 167 0.04 -0.89 9.44
CA GLU A 167 -0.34 -1.06 10.85
C GLU A 167 -0.81 -2.50 11.07
N ARG A 168 -0.03 -3.33 11.77
CA ARG A 168 -0.40 -4.73 12.00
C ARG A 168 -0.28 -5.13 13.46
N PHE A 169 -1.12 -6.08 13.86
CA PHE A 169 -1.28 -6.55 15.24
C PHE A 169 -0.68 -7.94 15.50
N THR A 170 -0.09 -8.55 14.46
CA THR A 170 0.73 -9.75 14.58
C THR A 170 2.11 -9.42 15.17
N ALA A 171 2.94 -10.45 15.40
CA ALA A 171 4.32 -10.26 15.87
C ALA A 171 5.07 -9.22 15.02
N LEU A 172 5.82 -8.33 15.69
CA LEU A 172 6.48 -7.18 15.08
C LEU A 172 7.43 -7.57 13.94
N VAL A 173 8.26 -8.59 14.17
CA VAL A 173 9.12 -9.18 13.14
C VAL A 173 8.26 -10.02 12.21
N ARG A 174 8.32 -9.75 10.91
CA ARG A 174 7.44 -10.34 9.89
C ARG A 174 7.89 -11.71 9.39
N ASN A 175 9.13 -12.11 9.66
CA ASN A 175 9.65 -13.42 9.28
C ASN A 175 8.72 -14.55 9.79
N GLY A 176 8.34 -15.46 8.89
CA GLY A 176 7.38 -16.54 9.12
C GLY A 176 5.92 -16.18 8.81
N GLN A 177 5.61 -14.93 8.43
CA GLN A 177 4.23 -14.50 8.18
C GLN A 177 3.90 -14.40 6.68
N THR A 178 2.68 -14.80 6.33
CA THR A 178 2.03 -14.38 5.08
C THR A 178 1.25 -13.10 5.34
N VAL A 179 1.34 -12.11 4.46
CA VAL A 179 0.64 -10.83 4.60
C VAL A 179 0.00 -10.44 3.28
N GLU A 180 -1.30 -10.20 3.31
CA GLU A 180 -2.06 -9.62 2.20
C GLU A 180 -2.25 -8.12 2.45
N THR A 181 -1.85 -7.28 1.49
CA THR A 181 -2.04 -5.83 1.59
C THR A 181 -3.42 -5.42 1.13
N TRP A 182 -4.41 -5.69 1.99
CA TRP A 182 -5.82 -5.46 1.70
C TRP A 182 -6.57 -4.88 2.90
N ASN A 183 -7.07 -3.65 2.78
CA ASN A 183 -7.75 -2.97 3.88
C ASN A 183 -9.02 -3.71 4.29
N ARG A 184 -9.12 -4.04 5.58
CA ARG A 184 -10.26 -4.73 6.17
C ARG A 184 -10.55 -4.18 7.56
N ASP A 185 -11.83 -4.13 7.90
CA ASP A 185 -12.31 -3.90 9.25
C ASP A 185 -12.35 -5.24 10.00
N GLY A 186 -11.28 -5.52 10.74
CA GLY A 186 -11.07 -6.80 11.44
C GLY A 186 -10.71 -6.67 12.91
N GLY A 187 -10.88 -5.48 13.50
CA GLY A 187 -10.40 -5.19 14.85
C GLY A 187 -8.88 -5.09 14.93
N THR A 188 -8.33 -5.23 16.14
CA THR A 188 -6.89 -5.12 16.43
C THR A 188 -6.30 -6.42 16.99
N SER A 189 -6.94 -7.56 16.70
CA SER A 189 -6.64 -8.85 17.32
C SER A 189 -6.48 -10.00 16.32
N THR A 190 -6.37 -9.67 15.03
CA THR A 190 -6.25 -10.64 13.94
C THR A 190 -5.07 -10.27 13.02
N GLU A 191 -4.86 -11.05 11.98
CA GLU A 191 -3.90 -10.78 10.91
C GLU A 191 -4.32 -9.64 9.97
N GLN A 192 -5.59 -9.22 10.04
CA GLN A 192 -6.14 -8.14 9.21
C GLN A 192 -5.61 -6.76 9.64
N SER A 193 -5.79 -5.79 8.76
CA SER A 193 -5.35 -4.41 8.99
C SER A 193 -6.25 -3.41 8.28
N TYR A 194 -6.50 -2.28 8.93
CA TYR A 194 -7.14 -1.11 8.34
C TYR A 194 -6.19 -0.34 7.41
N LYS A 195 -4.88 -0.40 7.67
CA LYS A 195 -3.85 0.46 7.07
C LYS A 195 -2.75 -0.41 6.47
N ASN A 196 -3.04 -1.05 5.36
CA ASN A 196 -2.06 -1.87 4.64
C ASN A 196 -1.18 -0.98 3.77
N ILE A 197 0.12 -1.24 3.79
CA ILE A 197 1.09 -0.55 2.95
C ILE A 197 2.04 -1.62 2.39
N PRO A 198 2.21 -1.76 1.06
CA PRO A 198 3.11 -2.75 0.47
C PRO A 198 4.59 -2.32 0.55
N PHE A 199 4.99 -1.80 1.71
CA PHE A 199 6.34 -1.37 2.02
C PHE A 199 6.87 -2.13 3.23
N TYR A 200 8.06 -2.73 3.10
CA TYR A 200 8.78 -3.33 4.21
C TYR A 200 10.18 -2.73 4.34
N ILE A 201 10.76 -2.88 5.53
CA ILE A 201 12.13 -2.47 5.86
C ILE A 201 12.83 -3.59 6.62
N THR A 202 14.14 -3.75 6.45
CA THR A 202 14.91 -4.79 7.15
C THR A 202 15.94 -4.20 8.13
N ASN A 203 16.43 -5.02 9.05
CA ASN A 203 17.55 -4.65 9.92
C ASN A 203 18.91 -4.56 9.18
N ARG A 204 18.98 -4.88 7.89
CA ARG A 204 20.14 -4.58 7.01
C ARG A 204 20.09 -3.18 6.41
N GLY A 205 19.05 -2.41 6.76
CA GLY A 205 18.99 -0.98 6.48
C GLY A 205 18.67 -0.65 5.03
N TYR A 206 17.81 -1.44 4.39
CA TYR A 206 17.14 -1.10 3.14
C TYR A 206 15.63 -1.36 3.29
N GLY A 207 14.83 -0.74 2.44
CA GLY A 207 13.40 -1.00 2.35
C GLY A 207 12.99 -1.33 0.92
N VAL A 208 11.80 -1.90 0.77
CA VAL A 208 11.21 -2.20 -0.55
C VAL A 208 9.75 -1.79 -0.58
N LEU A 209 9.38 -0.97 -1.55
CA LEU A 209 7.98 -0.66 -1.88
C LEU A 209 7.59 -1.46 -3.12
N VAL A 210 6.53 -2.27 -3.04
CA VAL A 210 5.93 -2.91 -4.21
C VAL A 210 4.84 -1.97 -4.75
N ASN A 211 5.02 -1.50 -6.00
CA ASN A 211 4.22 -0.42 -6.59
C ASN A 211 2.89 -0.91 -7.20
N HIS A 212 2.07 -1.55 -6.38
CA HIS A 212 0.79 -2.12 -6.79
C HIS A 212 -0.28 -1.74 -5.76
N PRO A 213 -1.29 -0.92 -6.13
CA PRO A 213 -2.41 -0.55 -5.25
C PRO A 213 -3.40 -1.69 -4.99
N GLN A 214 -3.40 -2.71 -5.84
CA GLN A 214 -4.20 -3.91 -5.66
C GLN A 214 -3.62 -4.77 -4.52
N CYS A 215 -4.24 -5.93 -4.25
CA CYS A 215 -3.74 -6.85 -3.24
C CYS A 215 -2.38 -7.43 -3.65
N VAL A 216 -1.32 -7.02 -2.96
CA VAL A 216 -0.01 -7.70 -3.04
C VAL A 216 0.05 -8.74 -1.94
N SER A 217 0.35 -9.97 -2.36
CA SER A 217 0.47 -11.14 -1.47
C SER A 217 1.93 -11.40 -1.12
N PHE A 218 2.29 -11.19 0.15
CA PHE A 218 3.64 -11.39 0.66
C PHE A 218 3.77 -12.72 1.39
N GLU A 219 4.85 -13.45 1.12
CA GLU A 219 5.32 -14.58 1.93
C GLU A 219 6.70 -14.22 2.52
N ILE A 220 6.73 -13.75 3.77
CA ILE A 220 7.95 -13.22 4.40
C ILE A 220 8.64 -14.36 5.15
N GLY A 221 9.52 -15.10 4.49
CA GLY A 221 10.12 -16.29 5.09
C GLY A 221 9.10 -17.40 5.41
N SER A 222 7.88 -17.32 4.87
CA SER A 222 6.77 -18.25 5.14
C SER A 222 6.56 -19.28 4.03
N GLU A 223 7.21 -19.12 2.87
CA GLU A 223 7.30 -20.14 1.81
C GLU A 223 8.77 -20.52 1.57
N LYS A 224 9.60 -19.55 1.20
CA LYS A 224 11.06 -19.69 1.15
C LYS A 224 11.66 -18.96 2.34
N VAL A 225 12.15 -19.72 3.33
CA VAL A 225 12.48 -19.21 4.68
C VAL A 225 13.53 -18.10 4.73
N SER A 226 14.38 -17.99 3.71
CA SER A 226 15.42 -16.98 3.59
C SER A 226 15.12 -15.94 2.49
N LYS A 227 13.84 -15.70 2.18
CA LYS A 227 13.42 -14.71 1.18
C LYS A 227 12.11 -14.02 1.57
N VAL A 228 11.93 -12.80 1.07
CA VAL A 228 10.64 -12.11 1.04
C VAL A 228 10.05 -12.29 -0.35
N GLN A 229 9.05 -13.17 -0.48
CA GLN A 229 8.27 -13.30 -1.71
C GLN A 229 7.17 -12.25 -1.74
N PHE A 230 6.90 -11.70 -2.91
CA PHE A 230 5.66 -10.96 -3.18
C PHE A 230 5.16 -11.28 -4.58
N SER A 231 3.84 -11.38 -4.71
CA SER A 231 3.17 -11.64 -5.98
C SER A 231 1.92 -10.79 -6.14
N VAL A 232 1.60 -10.45 -7.39
CA VAL A 232 0.43 -9.65 -7.78
C VAL A 232 -0.18 -10.21 -9.06
N GLU A 233 -1.51 -10.17 -9.18
CA GLU A 233 -2.23 -10.51 -10.41
C GLU A 233 -2.08 -9.38 -11.43
N SER A 234 -1.05 -9.47 -12.29
CA SER A 234 -0.66 -8.44 -13.25
C SER A 234 0.26 -9.04 -14.32
N GLU A 235 0.33 -8.41 -15.50
CA GLU A 235 1.32 -8.70 -16.55
C GLU A 235 2.68 -8.05 -16.27
N TYR A 236 2.77 -7.18 -15.27
CA TYR A 236 4.03 -6.63 -14.77
C TYR A 236 4.11 -6.61 -13.25
N LEU A 237 5.33 -6.69 -12.74
CA LEU A 237 5.65 -6.39 -11.35
C LEU A 237 6.60 -5.22 -11.31
N GLU A 238 6.27 -4.22 -10.49
CA GLU A 238 7.11 -3.06 -10.28
C GLU A 238 7.38 -2.89 -8.78
N TYR A 239 8.64 -2.74 -8.41
CA TYR A 239 9.05 -2.52 -7.03
C TYR A 239 10.27 -1.60 -6.96
N PHE A 240 10.45 -0.97 -5.80
CA PHE A 240 11.54 -0.04 -5.54
C PHE A 240 12.37 -0.55 -4.38
N VAL A 241 13.68 -0.75 -4.59
CA VAL A 241 14.63 -0.92 -3.49
C VAL A 241 15.10 0.46 -3.05
N ILE A 242 14.95 0.75 -1.75
CA ILE A 242 15.18 2.05 -1.14
C ILE A 242 16.34 1.94 -0.17
N ASP A 243 17.42 2.66 -0.47
CA ASP A 243 18.66 2.56 0.30
C ASP A 243 18.60 3.30 1.65
N GLY A 244 19.45 2.85 2.58
CA GLY A 244 19.65 3.46 3.89
C GLY A 244 20.98 4.22 3.99
N PRO A 245 21.91 3.83 4.90
CA PRO A 245 22.05 2.49 5.48
C PRO A 245 21.38 2.27 6.84
N THR A 246 20.76 3.28 7.45
CA THR A 246 19.99 3.11 8.68
C THR A 246 18.49 3.07 8.41
N PRO A 247 17.66 2.48 9.31
CA PRO A 247 16.22 2.50 9.13
C PRO A 247 15.61 3.91 8.99
N LYS A 248 16.21 4.92 9.63
CA LYS A 248 15.76 6.32 9.51
C LYS A 248 16.07 6.89 8.12
N ASP A 249 17.20 6.55 7.52
CA ASP A 249 17.56 7.00 6.17
C ASP A 249 16.62 6.39 5.13
N VAL A 250 16.28 5.10 5.27
CA VAL A 250 15.29 4.43 4.43
C VAL A 250 13.93 5.14 4.54
N LEU A 251 13.44 5.41 5.75
CA LEU A 251 12.18 6.13 5.94
C LEU A 251 12.23 7.57 5.44
N ASN A 252 13.39 8.22 5.51
CA ASN A 252 13.59 9.55 4.96
C ASN A 252 13.41 9.54 3.44
N ARG A 253 14.05 8.61 2.73
CA ARG A 253 13.87 8.43 1.27
C ARG A 253 12.45 7.99 0.93
N TYR A 254 11.91 7.00 1.65
CA TYR A 254 10.56 6.51 1.43
C TYR A 254 9.51 7.62 1.56
N THR A 255 9.54 8.41 2.64
CA THR A 255 8.57 9.51 2.83
C THR A 255 8.82 10.70 1.90
N GLN A 256 10.04 10.92 1.42
CA GLN A 256 10.26 11.86 0.30
C GLN A 256 9.56 11.37 -0.97
N PHE A 257 9.67 10.07 -1.23
CA PHE A 257 9.14 9.46 -2.42
C PHE A 257 7.61 9.33 -2.41
N THR A 258 7.00 9.05 -1.26
CA THR A 258 5.56 8.74 -1.16
C THR A 258 4.72 9.80 -0.43
N GLY A 259 5.35 10.80 0.18
CA GLY A 259 4.67 11.87 0.90
C GLY A 259 5.20 12.06 2.31
N ARG A 260 5.57 13.30 2.63
CA ARG A 260 6.04 13.66 3.98
C ARG A 260 4.86 13.79 4.93
N PRO A 261 4.92 13.22 6.14
CA PRO A 261 3.92 13.51 7.17
C PRO A 261 3.84 15.03 7.41
N ALA A 262 2.63 15.58 7.38
CA ALA A 262 2.42 16.97 7.75
C ALA A 262 2.73 17.19 9.24
N LEU A 263 3.19 18.39 9.60
CA LEU A 263 3.36 18.77 11.01
C LEU A 263 1.99 19.10 11.62
N PRO A 264 1.48 18.33 12.59
CA PRO A 264 0.21 18.63 13.22
C PRO A 264 0.34 19.90 14.10
N PRO A 265 -0.77 20.64 14.31
CA PRO A 265 -0.74 21.79 15.21
C PRO A 265 -0.50 21.35 16.66
N ALA A 266 0.27 22.12 17.43
CA ALA A 266 0.73 21.73 18.77
C ALA A 266 -0.39 21.27 19.73
N TRP A 267 -1.59 21.87 19.65
CA TRP A 267 -2.71 21.51 20.51
C TRP A 267 -3.19 20.06 20.31
N SER A 268 -2.91 19.42 19.17
CA SER A 268 -3.34 18.05 18.90
C SER A 268 -2.60 17.01 19.74
N PHE A 269 -1.45 17.38 20.32
CA PHE A 269 -0.66 16.54 21.22
C PHE A 269 -1.19 16.55 22.67
N GLY A 270 -2.16 17.41 22.98
CA GLY A 270 -2.85 17.39 24.26
C GLY A 270 -3.78 16.20 24.42
N LEU A 271 -4.38 16.04 25.61
CA LEU A 271 -5.36 14.98 25.88
C LEU A 271 -6.66 15.15 25.09
N TRP A 272 -7.15 14.05 24.51
CA TRP A 272 -8.44 13.91 23.84
C TRP A 272 -9.41 13.12 24.73
N LEU A 273 -10.64 13.59 24.86
CA LEU A 273 -11.75 12.88 25.51
C LEU A 273 -12.90 12.76 24.52
N THR A 274 -13.60 11.63 24.53
CA THR A 274 -14.73 11.39 23.61
C THR A 274 -16.03 11.20 24.39
N THR A 275 -17.16 11.33 23.69
CA THR A 275 -18.47 10.91 24.20
C THR A 275 -18.57 9.42 24.51
N SER A 276 -17.58 8.61 24.11
CA SER A 276 -17.70 7.16 23.83
C SER A 276 -18.66 6.87 22.68
N PHE A 277 -18.81 5.59 22.31
CA PHE A 277 -19.55 5.17 21.12
C PHE A 277 -21.07 5.08 21.34
N THR A 278 -21.53 4.10 22.13
CA THR A 278 -22.95 3.76 22.32
C THR A 278 -23.53 4.25 23.66
N THR A 279 -22.79 5.08 24.37
CA THR A 279 -23.31 5.81 25.54
C THR A 279 -24.39 6.80 25.10
N ASN A 280 -25.24 7.21 26.04
CA ASN A 280 -26.05 8.40 25.83
C ASN A 280 -25.17 9.63 26.04
N TYR A 281 -25.33 10.64 25.19
CA TYR A 281 -24.66 11.91 25.36
C TYR A 281 -25.47 13.04 24.73
N ASP A 282 -25.58 14.12 25.48
CA ASP A 282 -26.18 15.40 25.10
C ASP A 282 -25.28 16.52 25.63
N GLU A 283 -25.67 17.79 25.46
CA GLU A 283 -24.85 18.91 25.94
C GLU A 283 -24.60 18.85 27.47
N ALA A 284 -25.56 18.39 28.26
CA ALA A 284 -25.41 18.28 29.71
C ALA A 284 -24.37 17.22 30.10
N THR A 285 -24.45 16.05 29.47
CA THR A 285 -23.50 14.94 29.67
C THR A 285 -22.09 15.37 29.28
N VAL A 286 -21.94 16.03 28.12
CA VAL A 286 -20.66 16.55 27.64
C VAL A 286 -20.06 17.55 28.63
N ASN A 287 -20.84 18.53 29.10
CA ASN A 287 -20.38 19.49 30.10
C ASN A 287 -20.01 18.79 31.43
N SER A 288 -20.76 17.77 31.86
CA SER A 288 -20.46 17.05 33.10
C SER A 288 -19.07 16.39 33.09
N PHE A 289 -18.65 15.80 31.96
CA PHE A 289 -17.31 15.25 31.81
C PHE A 289 -16.23 16.32 31.79
N ILE A 290 -16.47 17.41 31.06
CA ILE A 290 -15.50 18.50 30.90
C ILE A 290 -15.30 19.25 32.22
N ASP A 291 -16.38 19.58 32.91
CA ASP A 291 -16.35 20.26 34.20
C ASP A 291 -15.75 19.32 35.26
N GLY A 292 -16.08 18.02 35.22
CA GLY A 292 -15.47 17.02 36.08
C GLY A 292 -13.94 16.91 35.90
N MET A 293 -13.43 17.03 34.67
CA MET A 293 -11.99 17.11 34.40
C MET A 293 -11.38 18.37 35.01
N ALA A 294 -12.02 19.53 34.82
CA ALA A 294 -11.57 20.81 35.38
C ALA A 294 -11.54 20.80 36.92
N GLU A 295 -12.60 20.34 37.58
CA GLU A 295 -12.71 20.19 39.03
C GLU A 295 -11.58 19.34 39.63
N ARG A 296 -11.11 18.34 38.88
CA ARG A 296 -10.06 17.40 39.29
C ARG A 296 -8.66 17.85 38.87
N ASN A 297 -8.52 19.05 38.30
CA ASN A 297 -7.28 19.57 37.75
C ASN A 297 -6.65 18.65 36.70
N LEU A 298 -7.48 18.04 35.85
CA LEU A 298 -7.06 17.18 34.75
C LEU A 298 -7.10 18.00 33.43
N PRO A 299 -5.95 18.39 32.86
CA PRO A 299 -5.93 19.19 31.64
C PRO A 299 -6.56 18.46 30.45
N LEU A 300 -7.52 19.11 29.79
CA LEU A 300 -8.22 18.61 28.61
C LEU A 300 -8.10 19.61 27.46
N HIS A 301 -7.84 19.12 26.25
CA HIS A 301 -7.51 19.98 25.10
C HIS A 301 -8.43 19.77 23.91
N VAL A 302 -8.86 18.53 23.66
CA VAL A 302 -9.77 18.19 22.56
C VAL A 302 -10.94 17.36 23.08
N PHE A 303 -12.15 17.70 22.66
CA PHE A 303 -13.34 16.90 22.89
C PHE A 303 -13.90 16.37 21.56
N HIS A 304 -14.20 15.08 21.49
CA HIS A 304 -14.70 14.39 20.31
C HIS A 304 -16.14 13.91 20.49
N PHE A 305 -17.00 14.21 19.52
CA PHE A 305 -18.35 13.67 19.41
C PHE A 305 -18.36 12.47 18.46
N ASP A 306 -18.76 11.32 18.99
CA ASP A 306 -18.85 10.07 18.21
C ASP A 306 -20.19 9.97 17.43
N CYS A 307 -20.42 8.86 16.75
CA CYS A 307 -21.45 8.64 15.71
C CYS A 307 -22.85 9.23 15.96
N PHE A 308 -23.40 9.10 17.17
CA PHE A 308 -24.75 9.58 17.56
C PHE A 308 -24.87 11.11 17.69
N TRP A 309 -23.85 11.89 17.30
CA TRP A 309 -24.09 13.30 16.97
C TRP A 309 -25.09 13.45 15.79
N MET A 310 -25.15 12.44 14.92
CA MET A 310 -26.19 12.23 13.90
C MET A 310 -27.22 11.19 14.33
N LYS A 311 -28.41 11.22 13.72
CA LYS A 311 -29.48 10.25 14.02
C LYS A 311 -29.09 8.81 13.64
N ALA A 312 -29.49 7.85 14.48
CA ALA A 312 -29.30 6.43 14.18
C ALA A 312 -29.87 6.04 12.81
N PHE A 313 -29.16 5.13 12.12
CA PHE A 313 -29.46 4.64 10.76
C PHE A 313 -29.28 5.66 9.63
N GLN A 314 -28.79 6.87 9.92
CA GLN A 314 -28.57 7.94 8.95
C GLN A 314 -27.09 8.30 8.75
N TRP A 315 -26.16 7.63 9.44
CA TRP A 315 -24.74 7.97 9.39
C TRP A 315 -24.15 7.68 8.01
N CYS A 316 -23.33 8.56 7.40
CA CYS A 316 -22.92 9.92 7.76
C CYS A 316 -23.60 10.93 6.82
N ASP A 317 -24.72 11.52 7.24
CA ASP A 317 -25.50 12.50 6.45
C ASP A 317 -25.27 13.96 6.86
N PHE A 318 -24.39 14.18 7.84
CA PHE A 318 -23.98 15.48 8.37
C PHE A 318 -25.07 16.28 9.12
N GLU A 319 -26.22 15.67 9.40
CA GLU A 319 -27.30 16.31 10.13
C GLU A 319 -27.21 16.03 11.63
N TRP A 320 -27.07 17.09 12.43
CA TRP A 320 -27.11 16.97 13.90
C TRP A 320 -28.46 16.43 14.37
N ASP A 321 -28.48 15.47 15.28
CA ASP A 321 -29.74 14.98 15.85
C ASP A 321 -30.44 16.11 16.63
N PRO A 322 -31.58 16.63 16.15
CA PRO A 322 -32.17 17.85 16.71
C PRO A 322 -32.77 17.64 18.09
N VAL A 323 -33.02 16.38 18.49
CA VAL A 323 -33.51 16.04 19.84
C VAL A 323 -32.39 16.14 20.86
N THR A 324 -31.23 15.57 20.52
CA THR A 324 -30.06 15.50 21.40
C THR A 324 -29.25 16.80 21.38
N PHE A 325 -29.19 17.47 20.22
CA PHE A 325 -28.41 18.69 19.99
C PHE A 325 -29.27 19.77 19.34
N PRO A 326 -30.15 20.45 20.10
CA PRO A 326 -31.03 21.48 19.57
C PRO A 326 -30.30 22.78 19.16
N ASP A 327 -29.10 23.04 19.71
CA ASP A 327 -28.25 24.19 19.37
C ASP A 327 -26.78 23.76 19.18
N PRO A 328 -26.43 23.04 18.09
CA PRO A 328 -25.07 22.52 17.90
C PRO A 328 -24.02 23.62 17.84
N LYS A 329 -24.33 24.73 17.14
CA LYS A 329 -23.41 25.86 16.97
C LYS A 329 -23.14 26.55 18.30
N GLY A 330 -24.16 26.80 19.12
CA GLY A 330 -23.99 27.40 20.43
C GLY A 330 -23.28 26.47 21.41
N MET A 331 -23.60 25.17 21.41
CA MET A 331 -22.89 24.17 22.24
C MET A 331 -21.39 24.20 21.94
N ILE A 332 -21.01 24.04 20.67
CA ILE A 332 -19.60 24.07 20.25
C ILE A 332 -18.93 25.40 20.60
N ARG A 333 -19.63 26.53 20.49
CA ARG A 333 -19.12 27.85 20.90
C ARG A 333 -18.83 27.90 22.39
N ARG A 334 -19.73 27.38 23.24
CA ARG A 334 -19.56 27.31 24.69
C ARG A 334 -18.35 26.43 25.07
N LEU A 335 -18.19 25.28 24.41
CA LEU A 335 -17.03 24.40 24.61
C LEU A 335 -15.71 25.07 24.20
N LYS A 336 -15.69 25.74 23.03
CA LYS A 336 -14.52 26.49 22.56
C LYS A 336 -14.17 27.67 23.47
N ALA A 337 -15.15 28.31 24.10
CA ALA A 337 -14.90 29.38 25.08
C ALA A 337 -14.16 28.87 26.33
N LYS A 338 -14.21 27.57 26.63
CA LYS A 338 -13.39 26.89 27.66
C LYS A 338 -11.97 26.55 27.19
N GLY A 339 -11.58 26.93 25.96
CA GLY A 339 -10.26 26.67 25.39
C GLY A 339 -10.14 25.34 24.63
N LEU A 340 -11.22 24.56 24.51
CA LEU A 340 -11.20 23.26 23.85
C LEU A 340 -11.19 23.36 22.33
N LYS A 341 -10.54 22.40 21.68
CA LYS A 341 -10.76 22.06 20.28
C LYS A 341 -11.83 20.97 20.19
N VAL A 342 -12.54 20.94 19.06
CA VAL A 342 -13.67 20.02 18.86
C VAL A 342 -13.42 19.18 17.62
N CYS A 343 -13.62 17.87 17.78
CA CYS A 343 -13.63 16.88 16.70
C CYS A 343 -15.03 16.25 16.62
N VAL A 344 -15.45 15.87 15.42
CA VAL A 344 -16.68 15.11 15.19
C VAL A 344 -16.35 13.89 14.35
N TRP A 345 -17.05 12.79 14.59
CA TRP A 345 -16.91 11.59 13.79
C TRP A 345 -17.50 11.79 12.38
N ILE A 346 -16.79 11.31 11.37
CA ILE A 346 -17.29 11.22 9.98
C ILE A 346 -16.84 9.88 9.40
N ASN A 347 -17.55 9.40 8.37
CA ASN A 347 -17.07 8.29 7.53
C ASN A 347 -17.55 8.47 6.08
N PRO A 348 -17.07 7.64 5.13
CA PRO A 348 -17.38 7.81 3.71
C PRO A 348 -18.61 6.98 3.27
N TYR A 349 -19.56 6.74 4.17
CA TYR A 349 -20.78 5.96 3.91
C TYR A 349 -22.03 6.73 4.28
N ILE A 350 -23.18 6.32 3.76
CA ILE A 350 -24.49 6.85 4.18
C ILE A 350 -25.55 5.74 4.29
N GLY A 351 -26.29 5.72 5.39
CA GLY A 351 -27.43 4.83 5.61
C GLY A 351 -28.69 5.29 4.86
N GLN A 352 -29.47 4.34 4.34
CA GLN A 352 -30.64 4.62 3.48
C GLN A 352 -31.78 5.38 4.18
N LYS A 353 -31.85 5.33 5.52
CA LYS A 353 -32.87 6.07 6.28
C LYS A 353 -32.68 7.60 6.16
N SER A 354 -31.47 8.08 5.87
CA SER A 354 -31.23 9.51 5.78
C SER A 354 -32.10 10.15 4.68
N PRO A 355 -32.77 11.28 4.94
CA PRO A 355 -33.44 12.05 3.89
C PRO A 355 -32.51 12.45 2.74
N VAL A 356 -31.23 12.65 3.04
CA VAL A 356 -30.18 13.05 2.08
C VAL A 356 -29.86 11.92 1.10
N PHE A 357 -30.13 10.66 1.46
CA PHE A 357 -29.86 9.52 0.59
C PHE A 357 -30.56 9.64 -0.78
N GLN A 358 -31.81 10.13 -0.79
CA GLN A 358 -32.58 10.28 -2.02
C GLN A 358 -31.97 11.33 -2.95
N GLU A 359 -31.49 12.46 -2.40
CA GLU A 359 -30.78 13.49 -3.15
C GLU A 359 -29.51 12.92 -3.80
N LEU A 360 -28.68 12.22 -3.02
CA LEU A 360 -27.42 11.65 -3.50
C LEU A 360 -27.65 10.60 -4.59
N LYS A 361 -28.71 9.79 -4.45
CA LYS A 361 -29.12 8.82 -5.46
C LYS A 361 -29.55 9.51 -6.76
N GLU A 362 -30.38 10.54 -6.69
CA GLU A 362 -30.86 11.29 -7.85
C GLU A 362 -29.73 12.03 -8.58
N LYS A 363 -28.79 12.60 -7.82
CA LYS A 363 -27.60 13.27 -8.36
C LYS A 363 -26.51 12.31 -8.85
N GLY A 364 -26.62 11.01 -8.53
CA GLY A 364 -25.66 10.00 -8.95
C GLY A 364 -24.32 10.08 -8.22
N TYR A 365 -24.31 10.49 -6.96
CA TYR A 365 -23.10 10.66 -6.13
C TYR A 365 -22.70 9.40 -5.34
N LEU A 366 -23.51 8.34 -5.43
CA LEU A 366 -23.29 7.08 -4.74
C LEU A 366 -22.71 6.02 -5.68
N LEU A 367 -21.84 5.17 -5.15
CA LEU A 367 -21.20 4.08 -5.87
C LEU A 367 -22.23 3.12 -6.51
N LYS A 368 -22.00 2.77 -7.78
CA LYS A 368 -22.90 1.93 -8.58
C LYS A 368 -22.31 0.57 -8.90
N ARG A 369 -23.21 -0.37 -9.20
CA ARG A 369 -22.92 -1.65 -9.85
C ARG A 369 -22.82 -1.46 -11.37
N PRO A 370 -22.28 -2.45 -12.12
CA PRO A 370 -22.18 -2.37 -13.58
C PRO A 370 -23.52 -2.18 -14.30
N ASP A 371 -24.64 -2.62 -13.73
CA ASP A 371 -25.99 -2.45 -14.29
C ASP A 371 -26.60 -1.06 -14.03
N GLY A 372 -25.87 -0.17 -13.34
CA GLY A 372 -26.30 1.18 -12.99
C GLY A 372 -27.09 1.28 -11.68
N SER A 373 -27.45 0.16 -11.04
CA SER A 373 -28.05 0.17 -9.71
C SER A 373 -27.03 0.54 -8.63
N LEU A 374 -27.48 0.98 -7.45
CA LEU A 374 -26.56 1.31 -6.35
C LEU A 374 -25.92 0.04 -5.78
N TRP A 375 -24.65 0.14 -5.40
CA TRP A 375 -24.07 -0.85 -4.50
C TRP A 375 -24.60 -0.59 -3.09
N GLN A 376 -25.18 -1.62 -2.47
CA GLN A 376 -25.75 -1.54 -1.12
C GLN A 376 -25.60 -2.86 -0.36
N TRP A 377 -25.58 -2.76 0.98
CA TRP A 377 -25.68 -3.87 1.94
C TRP A 377 -26.20 -3.37 3.30
N ASP A 378 -26.26 -4.24 4.31
CA ASP A 378 -26.76 -3.92 5.66
C ASP A 378 -25.69 -4.00 6.78
N LYS A 379 -24.41 -4.10 6.43
CA LYS A 379 -23.33 -3.97 7.43
C LYS A 379 -23.16 -2.50 7.78
N TRP A 380 -22.93 -2.20 9.07
CA TRP A 380 -22.82 -0.86 9.66
C TRP A 380 -24.11 -0.02 9.66
N GLN A 381 -24.76 0.19 8.50
CA GLN A 381 -26.06 0.87 8.40
C GLN A 381 -27.00 0.07 7.48
N PRO A 382 -28.33 0.11 7.73
CA PRO A 382 -29.31 -0.46 6.81
C PRO A 382 -29.29 0.23 5.45
N GLY A 383 -29.24 -0.56 4.37
CA GLY A 383 -29.16 -0.06 3.00
C GLY A 383 -27.99 0.89 2.76
N LEU A 384 -26.86 0.69 3.44
CA LEU A 384 -25.68 1.56 3.31
C LEU A 384 -25.23 1.66 1.86
N ALA A 385 -24.98 2.88 1.40
CA ALA A 385 -24.24 3.16 0.17
C ALA A 385 -22.91 3.88 0.48
N ILE A 386 -22.02 3.92 -0.51
CA ILE A 386 -20.70 4.56 -0.43
C ILE A 386 -20.70 5.83 -1.28
N TYR A 387 -20.14 6.92 -0.78
CA TYR A 387 -19.90 8.12 -1.59
C TYR A 387 -18.86 7.82 -2.68
N ASP A 388 -19.18 8.10 -3.94
CA ASP A 388 -18.26 7.86 -5.05
C ASP A 388 -17.27 9.03 -5.20
N PHE A 389 -16.13 8.94 -4.53
CA PHE A 389 -15.09 9.96 -4.58
C PHE A 389 -14.27 9.98 -5.89
N THR A 390 -14.67 9.21 -6.90
CA THR A 390 -14.17 9.41 -8.28
C THR A 390 -15.04 10.40 -9.05
N ASN A 391 -16.24 10.71 -8.55
CA ASN A 391 -17.12 11.74 -9.08
C ASN A 391 -16.77 13.11 -8.45
N PRO A 392 -16.29 14.09 -9.24
CA PRO A 392 -15.88 15.39 -8.69
C PRO A 392 -17.02 16.15 -8.00
N GLN A 393 -18.26 15.99 -8.45
CA GLN A 393 -19.41 16.65 -7.82
C GLN A 393 -19.80 15.99 -6.49
N ALA A 394 -19.58 14.68 -6.34
CA ALA A 394 -19.76 14.00 -5.06
C ALA A 394 -18.69 14.42 -4.05
N CYS A 395 -17.46 14.62 -4.51
CA CYS A 395 -16.38 15.18 -3.68
C CYS A 395 -16.69 16.60 -3.22
N GLU A 396 -17.17 17.47 -4.11
CA GLU A 396 -17.58 18.84 -3.77
C GLU A 396 -18.72 18.84 -2.75
N TRP A 397 -19.76 18.03 -2.99
CA TRP A 397 -20.89 17.90 -2.06
C TRP A 397 -20.47 17.43 -0.66
N TYR A 398 -19.51 16.51 -0.54
CA TYR A 398 -19.01 16.05 0.76
C TYR A 398 -18.11 17.09 1.46
N ALA A 399 -17.47 17.97 0.68
CA ALA A 399 -16.54 18.97 1.19
C ALA A 399 -17.25 20.23 1.71
N ASP A 400 -18.36 20.61 1.08
CA ASP A 400 -19.26 21.70 1.51
C ASP A 400 -19.98 21.38 2.83
#